data_AF-A0A9K3IKI8-F1
#
_entry.id   AF-A0A9K3IKI8-F1
#
_cell.length_a   1.000
_cell.length_b   1.000
_cell.length_c   1.000
_cell.angle_alpha   90.00
_cell.angle_beta   90.00
_cell.angle_gamma   90.00
#
_symmetry.space_group_name_H-M   'P 1'
#
loop_
_entity.id
_entity.type
_entity.pdbx_description
1 polymer ?
#
loop_
_entity_poly.entity_id
_entity_poly.type
_entity_poly.pdbx_seq_one_letter_code
_entity_poly.pdbx_strand_id
1 'polypeptide(L)'
;MAEEHQKENPREEGHVPVLKWDLGLFEQITRSFRFPPEWDARYPGQNQTAADAPPAYITLFEDFFHQGNFQLLATNFMAHILQFYGFHISQMSPPGMVRVRHFEFLCRSHDVEPTVERFRAFYQLIRNMGFYSFGNQGGARKI
;
A
#
# COMPACT_ATOMS: atom_id res chain seq x y z
N MET A 1 -14.99 19.78 37.36
CA MET A 1 -15.82 19.30 36.24
C MET A 1 -15.60 20.25 35.08
N ALA A 2 -14.94 19.78 34.03
CA ALA A 2 -14.85 20.44 32.74
C ALA A 2 -14.91 19.31 31.71
N GLU A 3 -16.00 19.29 30.96
CA GLU A 3 -16.22 18.40 29.82
C GLU A 3 -15.23 18.76 28.72
N GLU A 4 -14.46 17.78 28.24
CA GLU A 4 -13.83 17.86 26.92
C GLU A 4 -14.54 16.85 26.02
N HIS A 5 -15.51 17.38 25.25
CA HIS A 5 -16.16 16.66 24.17
C HIS A 5 -15.10 16.23 23.15
N GLN A 6 -14.73 14.94 23.17
CA GLN A 6 -14.09 14.31 22.02
C GLN A 6 -15.04 14.44 20.84
N LYS A 7 -14.73 15.35 19.92
CA LYS A 7 -15.31 15.35 18.58
C LYS A 7 -14.91 14.06 17.91
N GLU A 8 -15.81 13.09 17.94
CA GLU A 8 -15.81 11.94 17.06
C GLU A 8 -15.81 12.50 15.63
N ASN A 9 -14.65 12.39 14.94
CA ASN A 9 -14.57 12.70 13.53
C ASN A 9 -15.54 11.76 12.80
N PRO A 10 -16.49 12.28 12.01
CA PRO A 10 -17.39 11.44 11.25
C PRO A 10 -16.54 10.50 10.39
N ARG A 11 -16.85 9.20 10.43
CA ARG A 11 -16.31 8.24 9.48
C ARG A 11 -16.81 8.65 8.10
N GLU A 12 -16.04 9.50 7.41
CA GLU A 12 -16.19 9.67 5.97
C GLU A 12 -15.83 8.32 5.35
N GLU A 13 -16.86 7.53 5.05
CA GLU A 13 -16.81 6.47 4.06
C GLU A 13 -16.49 7.13 2.72
N GLY A 14 -15.19 7.39 2.54
CA GLY A 14 -14.67 8.06 1.36
C GLY A 14 -14.89 7.17 0.15
N HIS A 15 -15.83 7.58 -0.70
CA HIS A 15 -16.01 6.98 -2.00
C HIS A 15 -14.66 6.97 -2.72
N VAL A 16 -14.25 5.80 -3.22
CA VAL A 16 -12.99 5.68 -3.97
C VAL A 16 -13.12 6.60 -5.19
N PRO A 17 -12.15 7.50 -5.44
CA PRO A 17 -12.26 8.44 -6.55
C PRO A 17 -12.30 7.68 -7.88
N VAL A 18 -13.16 8.13 -8.79
CA VAL A 18 -13.13 7.72 -10.20
C VAL A 18 -11.91 8.38 -10.83
N LEU A 19 -10.89 7.60 -11.12
CA LEU A 19 -9.63 8.09 -11.66
C LEU A 19 -9.70 8.17 -13.19
N LYS A 20 -9.08 9.21 -13.76
CA LYS A 20 -8.84 9.28 -15.21
C LYS A 20 -7.60 8.44 -15.51
N TRP A 21 -7.80 7.33 -16.18
CA TRP A 21 -6.74 6.44 -16.63
C TRP A 21 -6.12 6.96 -17.94
N ASP A 22 -4.81 6.75 -18.11
CA ASP A 22 -4.07 7.09 -19.32
C ASP A 22 -3.56 5.81 -19.98
N LEU A 23 -4.05 5.53 -21.20
CA LEU A 23 -3.69 4.33 -21.95
C LEU A 23 -2.21 4.33 -22.37
N GLY A 24 -1.68 5.48 -22.78
CA GLY A 24 -0.27 5.61 -23.17
C GLY A 24 0.66 5.35 -21.99
N LEU A 25 0.27 5.83 -20.80
CA LEU A 25 1.00 5.58 -19.56
C LEU A 25 0.97 4.09 -19.16
N PHE A 26 -0.18 3.44 -19.28
CA PHE A 26 -0.32 2.00 -19.05
C PHE A 26 0.58 1.18 -19.99
N GLU A 27 0.56 1.46 -21.29
CA GLU A 27 1.43 0.80 -22.29
C GLU A 27 2.91 1.07 -22.01
N GLN A 28 3.26 2.28 -21.57
CA GLN A 28 4.62 2.62 -21.19
C GLN A 28 5.09 1.81 -19.98
N ILE A 29 4.30 1.70 -18.92
CA ILE A 29 4.66 1.00 -17.68
C ILE A 29 4.83 -0.50 -17.96
N THR A 30 3.84 -1.14 -18.57
CA THR A 30 3.86 -2.57 -18.87
C THR A 30 5.11 -2.96 -19.67
N ARG A 31 5.50 -2.15 -20.65
CA ARG A 31 6.73 -2.33 -21.43
C ARG A 31 8.00 -2.03 -20.62
N SER A 32 8.05 -0.91 -19.90
CA SER A 32 9.27 -0.45 -19.20
C SER A 32 9.65 -1.37 -18.05
N PHE A 33 8.66 -1.86 -17.31
CA PHE A 33 8.84 -2.82 -16.22
C PHE A 33 8.78 -4.28 -16.70
N ARG A 34 8.67 -4.51 -18.01
CA ARG A 34 8.69 -5.84 -18.65
C ARG A 34 7.74 -6.84 -18.00
N PHE A 35 6.47 -6.45 -17.88
CA PHE A 35 5.47 -7.33 -17.29
C PHE A 35 5.39 -8.65 -18.07
N PRO A 36 5.53 -9.80 -17.40
CA PRO A 36 5.33 -11.09 -18.03
C PRO A 36 3.92 -11.22 -18.61
N PRO A 37 3.75 -11.77 -19.83
CA PRO A 37 2.44 -11.93 -20.46
C PRO A 37 1.44 -12.73 -19.60
N GLU A 38 1.93 -13.69 -18.82
CA GLU A 38 1.13 -14.52 -17.91
C GLU A 38 0.46 -13.73 -16.77
N TRP A 39 0.88 -12.49 -16.50
CA TRP A 39 0.22 -11.63 -15.52
C TRP A 39 -1.09 -11.03 -16.03
N ASP A 40 -1.35 -11.08 -17.34
CA ASP A 40 -2.56 -10.54 -17.98
C ASP A 40 -2.90 -9.13 -17.49
N ALA A 41 -1.93 -8.20 -17.52
CA ALA A 41 -2.14 -6.85 -17.04
C ALA A 41 -3.27 -6.16 -17.82
N ARG A 42 -4.29 -5.67 -17.12
CA ARG A 42 -5.49 -5.08 -17.73
C ARG A 42 -5.55 -3.57 -17.52
N TYR A 43 -5.84 -2.87 -18.61
CA TYR A 43 -6.22 -1.47 -18.53
C TYR A 43 -7.61 -1.35 -17.90
N PRO A 44 -7.79 -0.51 -16.85
CA PRO A 44 -9.10 -0.33 -16.24
C PRO A 44 -10.13 0.23 -17.24
N GLY A 45 -11.37 -0.26 -17.14
CA GLY A 45 -12.49 0.22 -17.94
C GLY A 45 -12.92 1.63 -17.57
N GLN A 46 -13.67 2.27 -18.47
CA GLN A 46 -14.22 3.60 -18.21
C GLN A 46 -15.11 3.59 -16.96
N ASN A 47 -14.92 4.57 -16.07
CA ASN A 47 -15.59 4.71 -14.77
C ASN A 47 -15.24 3.65 -13.70
N GLN A 48 -14.30 2.74 -13.95
CA GLN A 48 -13.80 1.87 -12.89
C GLN A 48 -12.90 2.63 -11.92
N THR A 49 -13.04 2.33 -10.64
CA THR A 49 -12.19 2.81 -9.54
C THR A 49 -11.15 1.76 -9.17
N ALA A 50 -10.21 2.13 -8.30
CA ALA A 50 -9.20 1.19 -7.79
C ALA A 50 -9.77 0.04 -6.95
N ALA A 51 -11.05 0.12 -6.55
CA ALA A 51 -11.75 -0.94 -5.82
C ALA A 51 -12.50 -1.93 -6.74
N ASP A 52 -12.62 -1.63 -8.03
CA ASP A 52 -13.37 -2.45 -8.99
C ASP A 52 -12.50 -3.51 -9.70
N ALA A 53 -11.39 -3.92 -9.05
CA ALA A 53 -10.54 -4.97 -9.57
C ALA A 53 -11.34 -6.29 -9.72
N PRO A 54 -11.29 -6.97 -10.88
CA PRO A 54 -11.95 -8.25 -11.04
C PRO A 54 -11.41 -9.31 -10.04
N PRO A 55 -12.18 -10.36 -9.73
CA PRO A 55 -11.68 -11.48 -8.94
C PRO A 55 -10.36 -12.02 -9.52
N ALA A 56 -9.40 -12.32 -8.63
CA ALA A 56 -8.03 -12.72 -8.95
C ALA A 56 -7.09 -11.62 -9.50
N TYR A 57 -7.55 -10.37 -9.57
CA TYR A 57 -6.71 -9.21 -9.93
C TYR A 57 -6.52 -8.28 -8.74
N ILE A 58 -5.42 -7.53 -8.77
CA ILE A 58 -5.15 -6.44 -7.83
C ILE A 58 -4.94 -5.15 -8.63
N THR A 59 -5.51 -4.05 -8.14
CA THR A 59 -5.17 -2.72 -8.65
C THR A 59 -3.83 -2.26 -8.08
N LEU A 60 -2.93 -1.80 -8.94
CA LEU A 60 -1.66 -1.18 -8.59
C LEU A 60 -1.56 0.20 -9.24
N PHE A 61 -1.10 1.19 -8.46
CA PHE A 61 -0.73 2.50 -9.00
C PHE A 61 0.65 2.48 -9.62
N GLU A 62 0.86 3.33 -10.63
CA GLU A 62 2.16 3.47 -11.27
C GLU A 62 3.28 3.83 -10.28
N ASP A 63 2.95 4.60 -9.24
CA ASP A 63 3.89 5.05 -8.24
C ASP A 63 4.48 3.88 -7.44
N PHE A 64 3.80 2.73 -7.37
CA PHE A 64 4.39 1.54 -6.76
C PHE A 64 5.61 1.05 -7.55
N PHE A 65 5.57 1.14 -8.88
CA PHE A 65 6.68 0.73 -9.73
C PHE A 65 7.81 1.76 -9.68
N HIS A 66 7.48 3.06 -9.81
CA HIS A 66 8.47 4.14 -9.86
C HIS A 66 9.09 4.48 -8.49
N GLN A 67 8.27 4.55 -7.44
CA GLN A 67 8.71 4.98 -6.11
C GLN A 67 8.91 3.79 -5.16
N GLY A 68 8.09 2.75 -5.31
CA GLY A 68 8.12 1.56 -4.46
C GLY A 68 9.06 0.45 -4.93
N ASN A 69 9.68 0.60 -6.11
CA ASN A 69 10.43 -0.47 -6.80
C ASN A 69 9.65 -1.80 -6.81
N PHE A 70 8.34 -1.72 -7.05
CA PHE A 70 7.45 -2.87 -6.95
C PHE A 70 7.66 -3.84 -8.12
N GLN A 71 8.51 -4.86 -7.93
CA GLN A 71 8.73 -5.94 -8.89
C GLN A 71 7.87 -7.20 -8.62
N LEU A 72 6.67 -7.03 -8.04
CA LEU A 72 5.67 -8.09 -7.85
C LEU A 72 6.13 -9.42 -7.21
N LEU A 73 7.28 -9.46 -6.54
CA LEU A 73 7.56 -10.47 -5.52
C LEU A 73 6.73 -10.10 -4.28
N ALA A 74 5.43 -10.37 -4.31
CA ALA A 74 4.57 -10.27 -3.15
C ALA A 74 5.07 -11.29 -2.12
N THR A 75 5.76 -10.81 -1.09
CA THR A 75 6.24 -11.66 -0.01
C THR A 75 5.07 -12.05 0.89
N ASN A 76 5.17 -13.22 1.53
CA ASN A 76 4.19 -13.63 2.54
C ASN A 76 4.01 -12.56 3.63
N PHE A 77 5.08 -11.86 3.98
CA PHE A 77 5.02 -10.78 4.96
C PHE A 77 4.18 -9.59 4.48
N MET A 78 4.30 -9.16 3.22
CA MET A 78 3.41 -8.12 2.67
C MET A 78 1.94 -8.56 2.73
N ALA A 79 1.64 -9.81 2.41
CA ALA A 79 0.29 -10.35 2.52
C ALA A 79 -0.22 -10.33 3.98
N HIS A 80 0.60 -10.71 4.95
CA HIS A 80 0.26 -10.63 6.38
C HIS A 80 -0.03 -9.20 6.84
N ILE A 81 0.71 -8.20 6.35
CA ILE A 81 0.45 -6.79 6.65
C ILE A 81 -0.92 -6.35 6.12
N LEU A 82 -1.22 -6.64 4.85
CA LEU A 82 -2.50 -6.29 4.24
C LEU A 82 -3.67 -6.98 4.95
N GLN A 83 -3.52 -8.26 5.29
CA GLN A 83 -4.52 -9.04 6.01
C GLN A 83 -4.75 -8.51 7.43
N PHE A 84 -3.67 -8.21 8.18
CA PHE A 84 -3.78 -7.74 9.56
C PHE A 84 -4.47 -6.37 9.66
N TYR A 85 -4.14 -5.44 8.78
CA TYR A 85 -4.73 -4.09 8.81
C TYR A 85 -6.03 -3.96 8.00
N GLY A 86 -6.41 -4.99 7.23
CA GLY A 86 -7.71 -5.05 6.56
C GLY A 86 -7.87 -4.06 5.41
N PHE A 87 -6.81 -3.75 4.68
CA PHE A 87 -6.88 -2.87 3.50
C PHE A 87 -6.26 -3.52 2.26
N HIS A 88 -6.79 -3.17 1.09
CA HIS A 88 -6.28 -3.64 -0.19
C HIS A 88 -4.98 -2.92 -0.56
N ILE A 89 -4.08 -3.55 -1.32
CA ILE A 89 -2.77 -2.95 -1.68
C ILE A 89 -2.91 -1.60 -2.39
N SER A 90 -3.98 -1.39 -3.18
CA SER A 90 -4.29 -0.08 -3.78
C SER A 90 -4.63 0.99 -2.74
N GLN A 91 -5.07 0.64 -1.55
CA GLN A 91 -5.32 1.62 -0.50
C GLN A 91 -4.03 2.01 0.22
N MET A 92 -2.90 1.36 -0.04
CA MET A 92 -1.58 1.70 0.50
C MET A 92 -0.92 2.81 -0.33
N SER A 93 -0.22 3.72 0.33
CA SER A 93 0.66 4.68 -0.31
C SER A 93 2.01 4.04 -0.68
N PRO A 94 2.69 4.50 -1.75
CA PRO A 94 4.03 4.03 -2.11
C PRO A 94 5.06 4.13 -0.97
N PRO A 95 5.11 5.21 -0.17
CA PRO A 95 6.00 5.27 1.00
C PRO A 95 5.68 4.20 2.07
N GLY A 96 4.40 3.84 2.23
CA GLY A 96 4.00 2.75 3.14
C GLY A 96 4.58 1.42 2.69
N MET A 97 4.50 1.14 1.38
CA MET A 97 5.06 -0.08 0.78
C MET A 97 6.58 -0.16 0.93
N VAL A 98 7.30 0.95 0.71
CA VAL A 98 8.75 1.01 0.90
C VAL A 98 9.13 0.67 2.34
N ARG A 99 8.38 1.16 3.33
CA ARG A 99 8.64 0.86 4.75
C ARG A 99 8.45 -0.61 5.08
N VAL A 100 7.38 -1.24 4.58
CA VAL A 100 7.13 -2.68 4.77
C VAL A 100 8.26 -3.51 4.16
N ARG A 101 8.66 -3.20 2.92
CA ARG A 101 9.76 -3.90 2.23
C ARG A 101 11.09 -3.69 2.94
N HIS A 102 11.41 -2.47 3.34
CA HIS A 102 12.65 -2.16 4.05
C HIS A 102 12.73 -2.95 5.35
N PHE A 103 11.66 -2.95 6.14
CA PHE A 103 11.60 -3.74 7.38
C PHE A 103 11.83 -5.22 7.11
N GLU A 104 11.19 -5.79 6.09
CA GLU A 104 11.38 -7.18 5.70
C GLU A 104 12.83 -7.49 5.31
N PHE A 105 13.46 -6.63 4.50
CA PHE A 105 14.86 -6.78 4.12
C PHE A 105 15.78 -6.75 5.35
N LEU A 106 15.54 -5.82 6.29
CA LEU A 106 16.31 -5.76 7.53
C LEU A 106 16.17 -7.05 8.34
N CYS A 107 14.94 -7.51 8.57
CA CYS A 107 14.69 -8.75 9.29
C CYS A 107 15.43 -9.94 8.64
N ARG A 108 15.25 -10.14 7.34
CA ARG A 108 15.88 -11.24 6.60
C ARG A 108 17.41 -11.14 6.56
N SER A 109 17.98 -9.94 6.52
CA SER A 109 19.45 -9.75 6.55
C SER A 109 20.10 -10.14 7.88
N HIS A 110 19.29 -10.26 8.93
CA HIS A 110 19.71 -10.63 10.28
C HIS A 110 19.16 -11.99 10.72
N ASP A 111 18.68 -12.82 9.78
CA ASP A 111 18.03 -14.11 10.06
C ASP A 111 16.87 -14.01 11.07
N VAL A 112 16.18 -12.86 11.07
CA VAL A 112 14.97 -12.62 11.87
C VAL A 112 13.75 -12.78 10.97
N GLU A 113 12.77 -13.56 11.43
CA GLU A 113 11.50 -13.68 10.72
C GLU A 113 10.72 -12.34 10.78
N PRO A 114 10.32 -11.74 9.65
CA PRO A 114 9.47 -10.56 9.68
C PRO A 114 8.05 -10.94 10.12
N THR A 115 7.58 -10.36 11.23
CA THR A 115 6.19 -10.54 11.71
C THR A 115 5.49 -9.20 11.89
N VAL A 116 4.17 -9.21 11.86
CA VAL A 116 3.38 -7.98 12.03
C VAL A 116 3.58 -7.39 13.43
N GLU A 117 3.76 -8.22 14.45
CA GLU A 117 4.04 -7.82 15.83
C GLU A 117 5.38 -7.07 15.94
N ARG A 118 6.40 -7.51 15.20
CA ARG A 118 7.70 -6.82 15.16
C ARG A 118 7.59 -5.53 14.36
N PHE A 119 6.88 -5.54 13.25
CA PHE A 119 6.67 -4.34 12.42
C PHE A 119 5.98 -3.22 13.19
N ARG A 120 4.90 -3.56 13.91
CA ARG A 120 4.13 -2.59 14.70
C ARG A 120 4.85 -2.05 15.92
N ALA A 121 6.00 -2.62 16.29
CA ALA A 121 6.86 -2.11 17.37
C ALA A 121 7.72 -0.92 16.92
N PHE A 122 7.85 -0.71 15.61
CA PHE A 122 8.58 0.42 15.02
C PHE A 122 7.66 1.39 14.29
N TYR A 123 6.54 0.88 13.77
CA TYR A 123 5.64 1.63 12.90
C TYR A 123 4.20 1.61 13.39
N GLN A 124 3.52 2.73 13.19
CA GLN A 124 2.08 2.87 13.42
C GLN A 124 1.37 3.11 12.10
N LEU A 125 0.18 2.52 11.93
CA LEU A 125 -0.67 2.79 10.79
C LEU A 125 -1.09 4.27 10.82
N ILE A 126 -0.92 4.96 9.71
CA ILE A 126 -1.40 6.33 9.51
C ILE A 126 -2.24 6.39 8.24
N ARG A 127 -3.13 7.36 8.16
CA ARG A 127 -3.91 7.66 6.95
C ARG A 127 -3.59 9.08 6.53
N ASN A 128 -3.20 9.27 5.27
CA ASN A 128 -2.90 10.57 4.70
C ASN A 128 -3.51 10.67 3.29
N MET A 129 -4.22 11.76 3.01
CA MET A 129 -4.87 12.02 1.72
C MET A 129 -5.68 10.82 1.18
N GLY A 130 -6.38 10.10 2.06
CA GLY A 130 -7.20 8.94 1.69
C GLY A 130 -6.45 7.60 1.59
N PHE A 131 -5.11 7.59 1.62
CA PHE A 131 -4.29 6.38 1.56
C PHE A 131 -3.73 5.97 2.93
N TYR A 132 -3.57 4.67 3.13
CA TYR A 132 -2.87 4.09 4.27
C TYR A 132 -1.35 4.17 4.10
N SER A 133 -0.65 4.43 5.19
CA SER A 133 0.81 4.44 5.26
C SER A 133 1.28 4.05 6.66
N PHE A 134 2.58 4.13 6.89
CA PHE A 134 3.18 3.78 8.17
C PHE A 134 4.07 4.92 8.69
N GLY A 135 3.70 5.51 9.82
CA GLY A 135 4.51 6.48 10.55
C GLY A 135 5.42 5.79 11.55
N ASN A 136 6.46 6.46 12.03
CA ASN A 136 7.25 5.92 13.14
C ASN A 136 6.37 5.90 14.40
N GLN A 137 6.44 4.82 15.17
CA GLN A 137 5.86 4.78 16.50
C GLN A 137 6.67 5.73 17.39
N GLY A 138 6.02 6.73 17.99
CA GLY A 138 6.67 7.82 18.70
C GLY A 138 7.60 7.33 19.81
N GLY A 139 8.91 7.56 19.68
CA GLY A 139 9.88 7.31 20.75
C GLY A 139 11.34 7.09 20.34
N ALA A 140 11.63 6.65 19.11
CA ALA A 140 13.02 6.52 18.67
C ALA A 140 13.58 7.91 18.35
N ARG A 141 14.38 8.47 19.27
CA ARG A 141 15.23 9.64 18.98
C ARG A 141 16.05 9.31 17.74
N LYS A 142 15.97 10.17 16.72
CA LYS A 142 16.96 10.17 15.64
C LYS A 142 18.32 10.34 16.30
N ILE A 143 19.19 9.34 16.16
CA ILE A 143 20.61 9.45 16.52
C ILE A 143 21.29 10.24 15.41
#